data_AF-A0A2G2KWF6-F1
#
_entry.id   AF-A0A2G2KWF6-F1
#
_cell.length_a   1.000
_cell.length_b   1.000
_cell.length_c   1.000
_cell.angle_alpha   90.00
_cell.angle_beta   90.00
_cell.angle_gamma   90.00
#
_symmetry.space_group_name_H-M   'P 1'
#
loop_
_entity.id
_entity.type
_entity.pdbx_description
1 polymer ?
#
loop_
_entity_poly.entity_id
_entity_poly.type
_entity_poly.pdbx_seq_one_letter_code
_entity_poly.pdbx_strand_id
1 'polypeptide(L)'
;MKKVSNTDWNKLAKMKDSEIDTSDIAELDDDFFKHAVIRVPAKKSVTMRLDADVLEWYKSQGSGYQTRINKLLRSYMDAQLHH
;
A
#
# COMPACT_ATOMS: atom_id res chain seq x y z
N MET A 1 -0.35 23.80 -9.24
CA MET A 1 -0.68 24.42 -7.93
C MET A 1 -1.05 23.31 -6.96
N LYS A 2 -0.38 23.19 -5.80
CA LYS A 2 -0.75 22.20 -4.77
C LYS A 2 -2.12 22.60 -4.21
N LYS A 3 -3.16 21.78 -4.45
CA LYS A 3 -4.46 21.97 -3.80
C LYS A 3 -4.26 21.73 -2.31
N VAL A 4 -4.33 22.79 -1.51
CA VAL A 4 -4.33 22.68 -0.05
C VAL A 4 -5.71 22.15 0.34
N SER A 5 -5.75 21.11 1.17
CA SER A 5 -7.02 20.56 1.63
C SER A 5 -7.78 21.61 2.46
N ASN A 6 -9.09 21.71 2.28
CA ASN A 6 -9.97 22.54 3.13
C ASN A 6 -10.22 21.90 4.52
N THR A 7 -9.57 20.78 4.81
CA THR A 7 -9.69 20.06 6.08
C THR A 7 -8.97 20.78 7.21
N ASP A 8 -9.67 21.02 8.32
CA ASP A 8 -9.06 21.49 9.57
C ASP A 8 -8.41 20.31 10.32
N TRP A 9 -7.13 20.09 10.03
CA TRP A 9 -6.34 19.02 10.63
C TRP A 9 -6.10 19.19 12.13
N ASN A 10 -6.04 20.42 12.64
CA ASN A 10 -5.80 20.68 14.07
C ASN A 10 -7.02 20.29 14.91
N LYS A 11 -8.22 20.47 14.35
CA LYS A 11 -9.46 20.02 14.99
C LYS A 11 -9.52 18.49 15.06
N LEU A 12 -9.29 17.81 13.93
CA LEU A 12 -9.32 16.34 13.88
C LEU A 12 -8.29 15.70 14.80
N ALA A 13 -7.08 16.27 14.91
CA ALA A 13 -6.03 15.73 15.78
C ALA A 13 -6.34 15.84 17.28
N LYS A 14 -7.30 16.69 17.69
CA LYS A 14 -7.72 16.88 19.09
C LYS A 14 -9.04 16.19 19.42
N MET A 15 -9.73 15.67 18.42
CA MET A 15 -11.02 14.99 18.56
C MET A 15 -10.82 13.64 19.25
N LYS A 16 -11.72 13.28 20.17
CA LYS A 16 -11.69 11.96 20.81
C LYS A 16 -12.41 10.94 19.92
N ASP A 17 -12.00 9.68 19.99
CA ASP A 17 -12.62 8.58 19.24
C ASP A 17 -14.14 8.50 19.47
N SER A 18 -14.59 8.71 20.70
CA SER A 18 -16.03 8.69 21.07
C SER A 18 -16.87 9.79 20.39
N GLU A 19 -16.22 10.81 19.82
CA GLU A 19 -16.90 11.91 19.13
C GLU A 19 -17.03 11.63 17.63
N ILE A 20 -16.40 10.57 17.11
CA ILE A 20 -16.43 10.19 15.69
C ILE A 20 -17.82 9.67 15.35
N ASP A 21 -18.47 10.29 14.37
CA ASP A 21 -19.75 9.84 13.84
C ASP A 21 -19.53 8.64 12.91
N THR A 22 -20.02 7.47 13.32
CA THR A 22 -19.98 6.20 12.60
C THR A 22 -21.38 5.74 12.17
N SER A 23 -22.36 6.64 12.15
CA SER A 23 -23.75 6.32 11.80
C SER A 23 -23.93 5.81 10.36
N ASP A 24 -23.01 6.16 9.46
CA ASP A 24 -22.98 5.70 8.08
C ASP A 24 -22.36 4.30 7.93
N ILE A 25 -21.40 3.94 8.79
CA ILE A 25 -20.67 2.68 8.74
C ILE A 25 -20.37 2.24 10.18
N ALA A 26 -21.04 1.16 10.61
CA ALA A 26 -20.83 0.59 11.94
C ALA A 26 -19.35 0.20 12.18
N GLU A 27 -18.89 0.36 13.41
CA GLU A 27 -17.54 -0.02 13.82
C GLU A 27 -17.30 -1.53 13.65
N LEU A 28 -16.06 -1.86 13.26
CA LEU A 28 -15.63 -3.26 13.12
C LEU A 28 -15.30 -3.81 14.51
N ASP A 29 -16.02 -4.85 14.92
CA ASP A 29 -15.83 -5.50 16.22
C ASP A 29 -14.83 -6.67 16.16
N ASP A 30 -14.52 -7.23 17.33
CA ASP A 30 -13.65 -8.39 17.44
C ASP A 30 -14.18 -9.61 16.66
N ASP A 31 -15.50 -9.74 16.50
CA ASP A 31 -16.10 -10.85 15.77
C ASP A 31 -15.86 -10.76 14.26
N PHE A 32 -15.94 -9.55 13.71
CA PHE A 32 -15.50 -9.27 12.35
C PHE A 32 -14.05 -9.71 12.13
N PHE A 33 -13.14 -9.32 13.04
CA PHE A 33 -11.72 -9.65 12.90
C PHE A 33 -11.42 -11.13 13.12
N LYS A 34 -12.21 -11.88 13.90
CA LYS A 34 -12.09 -13.35 14.01
C LYS A 34 -12.29 -14.06 12.67
N HIS A 35 -13.15 -13.50 11.80
CA HIS A 35 -13.48 -14.09 10.50
C HIS A 35 -12.77 -13.41 9.33
N ALA A 36 -12.03 -12.33 9.59
CA ALA A 36 -11.34 -11.58 8.56
C ALA A 36 -10.22 -12.41 7.92
N VAL A 37 -10.26 -12.54 6.59
CA VAL A 37 -9.22 -13.23 5.82
C VAL A 37 -8.33 -12.21 5.13
N ILE A 38 -7.07 -12.15 5.52
CA ILE A 38 -6.07 -11.34 4.83
C ILE A 38 -5.83 -11.95 3.44
N ARG A 39 -6.22 -11.24 2.39
CA ARG A 39 -5.91 -11.60 1.01
C ARG A 39 -4.66 -10.87 0.54
N VAL A 40 -3.52 -11.52 0.69
CA VAL A 40 -2.29 -11.11 0.00
C VAL A 40 -2.29 -11.66 -1.43
N PRO A 41 -2.04 -10.84 -2.46
CA PRO A 41 -1.93 -11.33 -3.83
C PRO A 41 -0.86 -12.41 -3.93
N ALA A 42 -1.23 -13.57 -4.47
CA ALA A 42 -0.28 -14.67 -4.67
C ALA A 42 0.85 -14.24 -5.61
N LYS A 43 2.10 -14.41 -5.16
CA LYS A 43 3.29 -14.23 -6.02
C LYS A 43 3.52 -15.50 -6.80
N LYS A 44 3.74 -15.39 -8.11
CA LYS A 44 4.17 -16.50 -8.96
C LYS A 44 5.67 -16.40 -9.18
N SER A 45 6.40 -17.50 -8.94
CA SER A 45 7.80 -17.60 -9.30
C SER A 45 7.91 -17.74 -10.81
N VAL A 46 8.62 -16.83 -11.45
CA VAL A 46 8.83 -16.82 -12.90
C VAL A 46 10.32 -16.61 -13.19
N THR A 47 10.81 -17.24 -14.25
CA THR A 47 12.15 -16.99 -14.76
C THR A 47 12.08 -15.89 -15.82
N MET A 48 12.71 -14.74 -15.55
CA MET A 48 12.83 -13.65 -16.51
C MET A 48 14.28 -13.19 -16.64
N ARG A 49 14.65 -12.64 -17.80
CA ARG A 49 15.95 -12.02 -18.02
C ARG A 49 15.89 -10.55 -17.62
N LEU A 50 16.94 -10.10 -16.94
CA LEU A 50 17.20 -8.70 -16.61
C LEU A 50 18.62 -8.39 -17.05
N ASP A 51 18.89 -7.14 -17.41
CA ASP A 51 20.24 -6.70 -17.71
C ASP A 51 21.13 -6.86 -16.46
N ALA A 52 22.40 -7.20 -16.70
CA ALA A 52 23.32 -7.57 -15.63
C ALA A 52 23.57 -6.41 -14.66
N ASP A 53 23.75 -5.20 -15.19
CA ASP A 53 23.95 -3.96 -14.44
C ASP A 53 22.73 -3.60 -13.58
N VAL A 54 21.52 -3.74 -14.13
CA VAL A 54 20.26 -3.53 -13.40
C VAL A 54 20.16 -4.51 -12.23
N LEU A 55 20.46 -5.79 -12.46
CA LEU A 55 20.43 -6.80 -11.42
C LEU A 55 21.48 -6.54 -10.32
N GLU A 56 22.70 -6.17 -10.69
CA GLU A 56 23.77 -5.81 -9.75
C GLU A 56 23.41 -4.58 -8.92
N TRP A 57 22.86 -3.54 -9.55
CA TRP A 57 22.39 -2.36 -8.85
C TRP A 57 21.33 -2.71 -7.80
N TYR A 58 20.35 -3.53 -8.14
CA TYR A 58 19.33 -3.98 -7.18
C TYR A 58 19.91 -4.85 -6.06
N LYS A 59 20.85 -5.75 -6.36
CA LYS A 59 21.54 -6.57 -5.36
C LYS A 59 22.37 -5.73 -4.39
N SER A 60 22.99 -4.64 -4.87
CA SER A 60 23.80 -3.73 -4.04
C SER A 60 23.00 -3.06 -2.91
N GLN A 61 21.67 -2.99 -3.06
CA GLN A 61 20.77 -2.41 -2.06
C GLN A 61 20.41 -3.36 -0.90
N GLY A 62 21.01 -4.56 -0.88
CA GLY A 62 20.86 -5.54 0.18
C GLY A 62 19.75 -6.57 -0.06
N SER A 63 19.35 -7.23 1.02
CA SER A 63 18.31 -8.26 0.98
C SER A 63 16.97 -7.70 0.50
N GLY A 64 16.18 -8.55 -0.15
CA GLY A 64 14.86 -8.17 -0.69
C GLY A 64 14.90 -7.44 -2.04
N TYR A 65 16.02 -7.49 -2.77
CA TYR A 65 16.13 -6.90 -4.11
C TYR A 65 15.01 -7.36 -5.07
N GLN A 66 14.62 -8.64 -5.04
CA GLN A 66 13.50 -9.17 -5.82
C GLN A 66 12.16 -8.51 -5.46
N THR A 67 11.92 -8.24 -4.17
CA THR A 67 10.73 -7.53 -3.71
C THR A 67 10.71 -6.10 -4.23
N ARG A 68 11.87 -5.42 -4.29
CA ARG A 68 12.00 -4.07 -4.86
C ARG A 68 11.71 -4.05 -6.35
N ILE A 69 12.26 -5.02 -7.10
CA ILE A 69 11.97 -5.20 -8.53
C ILE A 69 10.47 -5.38 -8.73
N ASN A 70 9.84 -6.30 -7.99
CA ASN A 70 8.41 -6.54 -8.08
C ASN A 70 7.56 -5.29 -7.72
N LYS A 71 8.00 -4.49 -6.74
CA LYS A 71 7.33 -3.24 -6.38
C LYS A 71 7.42 -2.21 -7.51
N LEU A 72 8.58 -2.08 -8.16
CA LEU A 72 8.75 -1.19 -9.31
C LEU A 72 7.81 -1.60 -10.46
N LEU A 73 7.80 -2.88 -10.81
CA LEU A 73 6.94 -3.42 -11.88
C LEU A 73 5.46 -3.18 -11.58
N ARG A 74 5.04 -3.36 -10.31
CA ARG A 74 3.68 -3.07 -9.87
C ARG A 74 3.34 -1.58 -10.02
N SER A 75 4.19 -0.69 -9.52
CA SER A 75 3.96 0.76 -9.65
C SER A 75 3.88 1.21 -11.11
N TYR A 76 4.70 0.63 -11.99
CA TYR A 76 4.61 0.89 -13.43
C TYR A 76 3.29 0.39 -14.02
N MET A 77 2.88 -0.84 -13.69
CA MET A 77 1.60 -1.41 -14.12
C MET A 77 0.41 -0.55 -13.66
N ASP A 78 0.37 -0.17 -12.38
CA ASP A 78 -0.72 0.64 -11.81
C ASP A 78 -0.80 2.01 -12.50
N ALA A 79 0.35 2.64 -12.78
CA ALA A 79 0.40 3.90 -13.51
C ALA A 79 -0.16 3.79 -14.94
N GLN A 80 0.08 2.65 -15.62
CA GLN A 80 -0.45 2.41 -16.97
C GLN A 80 -1.96 2.07 -16.97
N LEU A 81 -2.47 1.46 -15.90
CA LEU A 81 -3.89 1.10 -15.79
C LEU A 81 -4.78 2.27 -15.35
N HIS A 82 -4.20 3.26 -14.67
CA HIS A 82 -4.92 4.41 -14.11
C HIS A 82 -4.71 5.70 -14.96
N HIS A 83 -4.21 5.54 -16.18
CA HIS A 83 -4.23 6.54 -17.25
C HIS A 83 -5.37 6.25 -18.24
#